data_AF-A0A2K8U5R9-F1
#
_entry.id   AF-A0A2K8U5R9-F1
#
_cell.length_a   1.000
_cell.length_b   1.000
_cell.length_c   1.000
_cell.angle_alpha   90.00
_cell.angle_beta   90.00
_cell.angle_gamma   90.00
#
_symmetry.space_group_name_H-M   'P 1'
#
loop_
_entity.id
_entity.type
_entity.pdbx_description
1 polymer ?
#
loop_
_entity_poly.entity_id
_entity_poly.type
_entity_poly.pdbx_seq_one_letter_code
_entity_poly.pdbx_strand_id
1 'polypeptide(L)'
;MDNPWFDTLLDAATLLAHRGTLEEGLRDLAQLTADSLAAARCSVMLVHERDGEEEGDEAPGPQLRVCSHFGDLPADAYQPVAQQDQGVACHVLRTGRPLLIEDIHQSQFAASARQDPGASACLLSSPIAVGAEVIGVINLSGPRGRSCFSPRDLDLLQVFSLVVGQSIQVFQLQRLAESRLLQMAELLRQRDKARGRGVHPISPDPLRLTKMVAKNFYRELSTAGFGQNDIIAVASEVLSLLNDNITKHRSRMERERDRVRG
;
A
#
# COMPACT_ATOMS: atom_id res chain seq x y z
N MET A 1 5.93 29.42 -19.12
CA MET A 1 5.43 30.09 -17.91
C MET A 1 5.51 29.05 -16.83
N ASP A 2 6.64 28.99 -16.14
CA ASP A 2 6.86 28.03 -15.06
C ASP A 2 6.05 28.53 -13.87
N ASN A 3 5.04 27.75 -13.47
CA ASN A 3 4.17 28.13 -12.38
C ASN A 3 4.64 27.36 -11.15
N PRO A 4 5.44 27.98 -10.26
CA PRO A 4 6.11 27.29 -9.15
C PRO A 4 5.13 26.59 -8.19
N TRP A 5 3.87 27.00 -8.21
CA TRP A 5 2.77 26.35 -7.51
C TRP A 5 2.46 24.93 -8.03
N PHE A 6 2.50 24.70 -9.34
CA PHE A 6 2.24 23.37 -9.91
C PHE A 6 3.35 22.39 -9.54
N ASP A 7 4.60 22.83 -9.56
CA ASP A 7 5.74 22.01 -9.15
C ASP A 7 5.62 21.66 -7.66
N THR A 8 5.24 22.63 -6.82
CA THR A 8 4.98 22.40 -5.38
C THR A 8 3.89 21.34 -5.15
N LEU A 9 2.79 21.37 -5.93
CA LEU A 9 1.74 20.36 -5.84
C LEU A 9 2.19 18.98 -6.32
N LEU A 10 3.02 18.93 -7.37
CA LEU A 10 3.56 17.69 -7.89
C LEU A 10 4.54 17.06 -6.90
N ASP A 11 5.39 17.88 -6.29
CA ASP A 11 6.28 17.47 -5.20
C ASP A 11 5.45 16.93 -4.02
N ALA A 12 4.40 17.65 -3.61
CA ALA A 12 3.49 17.19 -2.55
C ALA A 12 2.92 15.78 -2.84
N ALA A 13 2.41 15.56 -4.06
CA ALA A 13 1.82 14.28 -4.43
C ALA A 13 2.82 13.10 -4.43
N THR A 14 4.10 13.37 -4.66
CA THR A 14 5.15 12.35 -4.76
C THR A 14 5.90 12.08 -3.45
N LEU A 15 5.82 12.99 -2.47
CA LEU A 15 6.57 12.89 -1.21
C LEU A 15 6.23 11.62 -0.42
N LEU A 16 4.95 11.24 -0.29
CA LEU A 16 4.59 10.00 0.42
C LEU A 16 5.07 8.73 -0.29
N ALA A 17 5.14 8.73 -1.62
CA ALA A 17 5.48 7.55 -2.40
C ALA A 17 6.95 7.12 -2.26
N HIS A 18 7.83 8.03 -1.81
CA HIS A 18 9.27 7.79 -1.69
C HIS A 18 9.74 7.55 -0.24
N ARG A 19 8.81 7.42 0.72
CA ARG A 19 9.13 7.29 2.15
C ARG A 19 8.86 5.89 2.69
N GLY A 20 9.61 5.53 3.73
CA GLY A 20 9.49 4.21 4.37
C GLY A 20 8.25 4.09 5.24
N THR A 21 7.77 5.21 5.78
CA THR A 21 6.59 5.27 6.66
C THR A 21 5.64 6.41 6.30
N LEU A 22 4.37 6.26 6.69
CA LEU A 22 3.34 7.29 6.51
C LEU A 22 3.69 8.57 7.25
N GLU A 23 4.22 8.45 8.47
CA GLU A 23 4.54 9.60 9.34
C GLU A 23 5.62 10.50 8.72
N GLU A 24 6.67 9.91 8.15
CA GLU A 24 7.74 10.66 7.46
C GLU A 24 7.18 11.44 6.27
N GLY A 25 6.38 10.81 5.42
CA GLY A 25 5.77 11.47 4.27
C GLY A 25 4.81 12.59 4.67
N LEU A 26 4.01 12.38 5.73
CA LEU A 26 3.11 13.40 6.26
C LEU A 26 3.86 14.55 6.94
N ARG A 27 5.05 14.31 7.50
CA ARG A 27 5.90 15.37 8.06
C ARG A 27 6.44 16.27 6.95
N ASP A 28 6.94 15.68 5.86
CA ASP A 28 7.41 16.43 4.70
C ASP A 28 6.28 17.24 4.05
N LEU A 29 5.08 16.67 3.95
CA LEU A 29 3.89 17.40 3.48
C LEU A 29 3.50 18.54 4.41
N ALA A 30 3.58 18.36 5.72
CA ALA A 30 3.29 19.42 6.69
C ALA A 30 4.29 20.58 6.57
N GLN A 31 5.59 20.26 6.40
CA GLN A 31 6.64 21.24 6.13
C GLN A 31 6.34 22.02 4.85
N LEU A 32 6.11 21.31 3.74
CA LEU A 32 5.85 21.91 2.43
C LEU A 32 4.63 22.83 2.45
N THR A 33 3.55 22.37 3.09
CA THR A 33 2.32 23.16 3.28
C THR A 33 2.61 24.43 4.07
N ALA A 34 3.33 24.31 5.20
CA ALA A 34 3.65 25.46 6.04
C ALA A 34 4.49 26.50 5.30
N ASP A 35 5.53 26.07 4.57
CA ASP A 35 6.38 26.99 3.82
C ASP A 35 5.61 27.66 2.67
N SER A 36 4.78 26.90 1.94
CA SER A 36 3.96 27.41 0.84
C SER A 36 2.95 28.47 1.28
N LEU A 37 2.41 28.33 2.49
CA LEU A 37 1.40 29.22 3.07
C LEU A 37 1.99 30.24 4.07
N ALA A 38 3.32 30.30 4.15
CA ALA A 38 4.06 31.14 5.09
C ALA A 38 3.54 31.01 6.54
N ALA A 39 3.36 29.77 7.02
CA ALA A 39 2.97 29.47 8.38
C ALA A 39 4.17 28.99 9.22
N ALA A 40 4.18 29.34 10.50
CA ALA A 40 5.19 28.89 11.44
C ALA A 40 4.98 27.44 11.85
N ARG A 41 3.72 26.98 11.88
CA ARG A 41 3.33 25.66 12.37
C ARG A 41 2.29 25.04 11.46
N CYS A 42 2.43 23.74 11.21
CA CYS A 42 1.44 22.90 10.54
C CYS A 42 1.25 21.62 11.34
N SER A 43 0.01 21.16 11.54
CA SER A 43 -0.25 19.84 12.10
C SER A 43 -1.25 19.08 11.25
N VAL A 44 -1.00 17.78 11.08
CA VAL A 44 -1.90 16.82 10.46
C VAL A 44 -2.42 15.91 11.55
N MET A 45 -3.73 15.88 11.72
CA MET A 45 -4.41 15.01 12.67
C MET A 45 -5.28 14.02 11.91
N LEU A 46 -5.21 12.74 12.26
CA LEU A 46 -6.04 11.70 11.66
C LEU A 46 -6.94 11.05 12.70
N VAL A 47 -8.09 10.58 12.26
CA VAL A 47 -9.00 9.79 13.08
C VAL A 47 -8.36 8.43 13.35
N HIS A 48 -8.39 8.04 14.61
CA HIS A 48 -7.96 6.73 15.06
C HIS A 48 -9.17 6.05 15.71
N GLU A 49 -9.58 4.93 15.12
CA GLU A 49 -10.49 3.99 15.76
C GLU A 49 -9.69 3.17 16.77
N ARG A 50 -10.16 3.10 18.03
CA ARG A 50 -9.48 2.30 19.04
C ARG A 50 -9.90 0.84 18.82
N ASP A 51 -8.95 -0.02 18.45
CA ASP A 51 -9.14 -1.47 18.46
C ASP A 51 -9.35 -1.91 19.92
N GLY A 52 -10.59 -2.10 20.33
CA GLY A 52 -10.90 -2.48 21.70
C GLY A 52 -12.38 -2.82 21.90
N GLU A 53 -12.63 -4.13 22.05
CA GLU A 53 -13.81 -4.71 22.69
C GLU A 53 -13.85 -4.28 24.17
N GLU A 54 -14.11 -3.00 24.46
CA GLU A 54 -14.50 -2.57 25.80
C GLU A 54 -16.04 -2.58 25.84
N GLU A 55 -16.61 -3.75 26.19
CA GLU A 55 -18.03 -3.88 26.55
C GLU A 55 -18.30 -3.07 27.83
N GLY A 56 -18.75 -1.83 27.62
CA GLY A 56 -19.30 -0.91 28.61
C GLY A 56 -20.19 0.12 27.91
N ASP A 57 -21.19 0.65 28.61
CA ASP A 57 -22.28 1.50 28.06
C ASP A 57 -21.81 2.85 27.44
N GLU A 58 -20.52 3.16 27.55
CA GLU A 58 -19.88 4.34 26.96
C GLU A 58 -18.53 3.95 26.34
N ALA A 59 -18.55 3.13 25.28
CA ALA A 59 -17.35 2.96 24.45
C ALA A 59 -16.94 4.35 23.89
N PRO A 60 -15.74 4.87 24.21
CA PRO A 60 -15.33 6.18 23.74
C PRO A 60 -15.20 6.13 22.21
N GLY A 61 -15.97 6.98 21.54
CA GLY A 61 -16.01 7.06 20.08
C GLY A 61 -14.67 7.43 19.43
N PRO A 62 -14.62 7.50 18.09
CA PRO A 62 -13.42 7.88 17.32
C PRO A 62 -12.71 9.12 17.88
N GLN A 63 -11.37 9.03 17.93
CA GLN A 63 -10.51 10.07 18.48
C GLN A 63 -9.60 10.65 17.40
N LEU A 64 -9.41 11.96 17.43
CA LEU A 64 -8.50 12.67 16.55
C LEU A 64 -7.12 12.77 17.22
N ARG A 65 -6.06 12.33 16.52
CA ARG A 65 -4.69 12.34 17.06
C ARG A 65 -3.75 13.04 16.09
N VAL A 66 -2.77 13.77 16.63
CA VAL A 66 -1.69 14.35 15.82
C VAL A 66 -0.83 13.20 15.26
N CYS A 67 -0.80 13.09 13.94
CA CYS A 67 0.04 12.11 13.23
C CYS A 67 1.36 12.71 12.78
N SER A 68 1.37 13.98 12.36
CA SER A 68 2.59 14.70 12.04
C SER A 68 2.43 16.19 12.31
N HIS A 69 3.56 16.89 12.46
CA HIS A 69 3.59 18.34 12.53
C HIS A 69 4.90 18.89 11.98
N PHE A 70 4.87 20.19 11.68
CA PHE A 70 6.03 21.04 11.44
C PHE A 70 5.95 22.26 12.36
N GLY A 71 7.12 22.73 12.82
CA GLY A 71 7.25 23.78 13.82
C GLY A 71 6.98 23.26 15.24
N ASP A 72 7.15 24.15 16.21
CA ASP A 72 7.00 23.80 17.62
C ASP A 72 5.53 23.52 17.96
N LEU A 73 5.28 22.37 18.58
CA LEU A 73 3.98 21.97 19.06
C LEU A 73 4.10 21.57 20.54
N PRO A 74 3.26 22.12 21.43
CA PRO A 74 3.37 21.83 22.86
C PRO A 74 3.00 20.36 23.15
N ALA A 75 3.56 19.79 24.23
CA ALA A 75 3.44 18.37 24.53
C ALA A 75 1.98 17.91 24.78
N ASP A 76 1.12 18.81 25.25
CA ASP A 76 -0.31 18.57 25.45
C ASP A 76 -1.08 18.46 24.12
N ALA A 77 -0.50 18.88 22.98
CA ALA A 77 -1.13 18.76 21.67
C ALA A 77 -1.17 17.32 21.13
N TYR A 78 -0.35 16.42 21.66
CA TYR A 78 -0.34 15.00 21.27
C TYR A 78 -1.39 14.17 22.03
N GLN A 79 -2.10 14.78 22.99
CA GLN A 79 -3.20 14.10 23.65
C GLN A 79 -4.33 13.86 22.65
N PRO A 80 -4.94 12.66 22.64
CA PRO A 80 -6.09 12.39 21.80
C PRO A 80 -7.24 13.34 22.13
N VAL A 81 -7.93 13.82 21.09
CA VAL A 81 -9.09 14.69 21.22
C VAL A 81 -10.31 13.89 20.82
N ALA A 82 -11.34 13.84 21.67
CA ALA A 82 -12.57 13.13 21.34
C ALA A 82 -13.32 13.88 20.24
N GLN A 83 -13.94 13.16 19.29
CA GLN A 83 -14.71 13.82 18.22
C GLN A 83 -15.86 14.71 18.74
N GLN A 84 -16.36 14.42 19.94
CA GLN A 84 -17.40 15.21 20.61
C GLN A 84 -16.89 16.53 21.20
N ASP A 85 -15.56 16.72 21.26
CA ASP A 85 -14.98 17.95 21.78
C ASP A 85 -15.38 19.18 20.95
N GLN A 86 -15.37 20.33 21.61
CA GLN A 86 -15.78 21.61 21.03
C GLN A 86 -14.62 22.38 20.39
N GLY A 87 -13.46 21.74 20.21
CA GLY A 87 -12.29 22.33 19.58
C GLY A 87 -12.45 22.55 18.06
N VAL A 88 -11.62 23.43 17.50
CA VAL A 88 -11.62 23.76 16.06
C VAL A 88 -11.50 22.51 15.18
N ALA A 89 -10.53 21.64 15.48
CA ALA A 89 -10.29 20.44 14.69
C ALA A 89 -11.50 19.49 14.69
N CYS A 90 -12.14 19.27 15.85
CA CYS A 90 -13.35 18.42 15.93
C CYS A 90 -14.56 19.05 15.20
N HIS A 91 -14.68 20.37 15.21
CA HIS A 91 -15.70 21.05 14.43
C HIS A 91 -15.49 20.86 12.92
N VAL A 92 -14.27 21.06 12.42
CA VAL A 92 -13.93 20.85 11.01
C VAL A 92 -14.13 19.39 10.62
N LEU A 93 -13.70 18.45 11.47
CA LEU A 93 -13.92 17.01 11.27
C LEU A 93 -15.40 16.66 11.11
N ARG A 94 -16.28 17.12 12.03
CA ARG A 94 -17.72 16.83 11.97
C ARG A 94 -18.44 17.51 10.82
N THR A 95 -18.09 18.76 10.53
CA THR A 95 -18.82 19.54 9.53
C THR A 95 -18.31 19.29 8.11
N GLY A 96 -17.08 18.81 7.97
CA GLY A 96 -16.39 18.71 6.69
C GLY A 96 -16.18 20.07 6.02
N ARG A 97 -16.20 21.17 6.80
CA ARG A 97 -16.07 22.54 6.28
C ARG A 97 -14.75 23.16 6.72
N PRO A 98 -13.98 23.75 5.79
CA PRO A 98 -12.75 24.46 6.11
C PRO A 98 -13.08 25.76 6.87
N LEU A 99 -12.15 26.22 7.70
CA LEU A 99 -12.35 27.38 8.56
C LEU A 99 -11.10 28.26 8.63
N LEU A 100 -11.30 29.56 8.46
CA LEU A 100 -10.34 30.61 8.79
C LEU A 100 -10.83 31.32 10.07
N ILE A 101 -9.97 31.37 11.08
CA ILE A 101 -10.21 32.08 12.33
C ILE A 101 -9.16 33.19 12.43
N GLU A 102 -9.63 34.44 12.52
CA GLU A 102 -8.74 35.60 12.64
C GLU A 102 -8.15 35.74 14.04
N ASP A 103 -8.99 35.49 15.06
CA ASP A 103 -8.61 35.47 16.46
C ASP A 103 -9.42 34.40 17.21
N ILE A 104 -8.74 33.33 17.63
CA ILE A 104 -9.36 32.21 18.33
C ILE A 104 -9.99 32.63 19.67
N HIS A 105 -9.44 33.63 20.36
CA HIS A 105 -9.95 34.10 21.64
C HIS A 105 -11.23 34.92 21.49
N GLN A 106 -11.50 35.45 20.29
CA GLN A 106 -12.73 36.17 19.94
C GLN A 106 -13.72 35.31 19.14
N SER A 107 -13.43 34.02 18.97
CA SER A 107 -14.27 33.07 18.23
C SER A 107 -15.15 32.24 19.17
N GLN A 108 -16.11 31.52 18.60
CA GLN A 108 -16.88 30.50 19.32
C GLN A 108 -16.00 29.39 19.93
N PHE A 109 -14.74 29.28 19.53
CA PHE A 109 -13.78 28.28 20.00
C PHE A 109 -12.87 28.80 21.12
N ALA A 110 -13.12 30.00 21.65
CA ALA A 110 -12.28 30.64 22.67
C ALA A 110 -12.02 29.75 23.90
N ALA A 111 -13.00 28.95 24.33
CA ALA A 111 -12.86 28.01 25.44
C ALA A 111 -11.85 26.88 25.17
N SER A 112 -11.59 26.57 23.90
CA SER A 112 -10.61 25.57 23.45
C SER A 112 -9.25 26.19 23.06
N ALA A 113 -9.12 27.52 23.13
CA ALA A 113 -7.88 28.20 22.81
C ALA A 113 -6.79 27.84 23.82
N ARG A 114 -5.61 27.44 23.32
CA ARG A 114 -4.45 27.18 24.17
C ARG A 114 -3.98 28.50 24.79
N GLN A 115 -3.66 28.45 26.08
CA GLN A 115 -3.15 29.59 26.86
C GLN A 115 -1.63 29.72 26.67
N ASP A 116 -1.18 29.79 25.42
CA ASP A 116 0.23 30.03 25.09
C ASP A 116 0.40 31.52 24.73
N PRO A 117 1.07 32.34 25.57
CA PRO A 117 1.25 33.77 25.34
C PRO A 117 1.99 34.12 24.05
N GLY A 118 2.71 33.16 23.45
CA GLY A 118 3.43 33.33 22.18
C GLY A 118 2.69 32.78 20.96
N ALA A 119 1.56 32.09 21.14
CA ALA A 119 0.83 31.51 20.03
C ALA A 119 0.04 32.58 19.27
N SER A 120 0.17 32.57 17.94
CA SER A 120 -0.71 33.39 17.09
C SER A 120 -2.17 32.99 17.29
N ALA A 121 -3.03 33.99 17.46
CA ALA A 121 -4.47 33.82 17.57
C ALA A 121 -5.14 33.44 16.23
N CYS A 122 -4.45 33.62 15.11
CA CYS A 122 -4.95 33.32 13.77
C CYS A 122 -4.64 31.88 13.37
N LEU A 123 -5.65 31.19 12.80
CA LEU A 123 -5.64 29.76 12.50
C LEU A 123 -6.36 29.48 11.18
N LEU A 124 -5.80 28.58 10.37
CA LEU A 124 -6.53 27.88 9.31
C LEU A 124 -6.72 26.42 9.68
N SER A 125 -7.85 25.85 9.29
CA SER A 125 -8.14 24.44 9.46
C SER A 125 -8.93 23.91 8.26
N SER A 126 -8.52 22.76 7.71
CA SER A 126 -9.17 22.14 6.55
C SER A 126 -9.36 20.64 6.75
N PRO A 127 -10.50 20.07 6.34
CA PRO A 127 -10.77 18.64 6.47
C PRO A 127 -9.97 17.84 5.44
N ILE A 128 -9.32 16.76 5.89
CA ILE A 128 -8.65 15.79 5.03
C ILE A 128 -9.68 14.71 4.69
N ALA A 129 -10.08 14.64 3.42
CA ALA A 129 -11.08 13.70 2.95
C ALA A 129 -10.50 12.66 1.99
N VAL A 130 -11.03 11.44 2.08
CA VAL A 130 -10.80 10.34 1.13
C VAL A 130 -12.16 9.86 0.64
N GLY A 131 -12.44 10.05 -0.65
CA GLY A 131 -13.78 9.82 -1.18
C GLY A 131 -14.81 10.73 -0.51
N ALA A 132 -15.83 10.14 0.11
CA ALA A 132 -16.89 10.86 0.83
C ALA A 132 -16.64 11.00 2.35
N GLU A 133 -15.52 10.45 2.84
CA GLU A 133 -15.24 10.35 4.28
C GLU A 133 -14.14 11.34 4.69
N VAL A 134 -14.37 12.08 5.78
CA VAL A 134 -13.35 12.94 6.39
C VAL A 134 -12.54 12.12 7.39
N ILE A 135 -11.30 11.82 7.04
CA ILE A 135 -10.40 10.95 7.81
C ILE A 135 -9.49 11.73 8.77
N GLY A 136 -9.54 13.06 8.72
CA GLY A 136 -8.65 13.90 9.53
C GLY A 136 -8.78 15.39 9.24
N VAL A 137 -7.86 16.17 9.80
CA VAL A 137 -7.80 17.62 9.68
C VAL A 137 -6.35 18.09 9.57
N ILE A 138 -6.10 19.07 8.71
CA ILE A 138 -4.83 19.80 8.64
C ILE A 138 -5.03 21.22 9.20
N ASN A 139 -4.10 21.68 10.05
CA ASN A 139 -4.17 22.97 10.72
C ASN A 139 -2.91 23.79 10.49
N LEU A 140 -3.05 25.10 10.25
CA LEU A 140 -1.93 26.06 10.17
C LEU A 140 -2.11 27.17 11.17
N SER A 141 -1.02 27.54 11.85
CA SER A 141 -1.00 28.70 12.76
C SER A 141 0.33 29.46 12.68
N GLY A 142 0.34 30.66 13.23
CA GLY A 142 1.52 31.53 13.21
C GLY A 142 1.88 32.01 11.80
N PRO A 143 1.03 32.80 11.14
CA PRO A 143 1.39 33.43 9.88
C PRO A 143 2.73 34.19 10.01
N ARG A 144 3.66 33.97 9.08
CA ARG A 144 4.96 34.64 9.01
C ARG A 144 4.83 35.90 8.16
N GLY A 145 5.33 37.03 8.67
CA GLY A 145 5.35 38.30 7.94
C GLY A 145 3.99 39.01 7.79
N ARG A 146 2.94 38.53 8.46
CA ARG A 146 1.59 39.11 8.46
C ARG A 146 0.84 38.81 9.76
N SER A 147 -0.21 39.58 10.06
CA SER A 147 -1.02 39.40 11.27
C SER A 147 -1.96 38.19 11.21
N CYS A 148 -2.50 37.88 10.03
CA CYS A 148 -3.39 36.73 9.83
C CYS A 148 -3.34 36.19 8.39
N PHE A 149 -3.87 34.98 8.20
CA PHE A 149 -4.09 34.34 6.91
C PHE A 149 -5.27 35.00 6.16
N SER A 150 -5.25 34.88 4.84
CA SER A 150 -6.30 35.37 3.94
C SER A 150 -7.23 34.24 3.49
N PRO A 151 -8.43 34.55 2.94
CA PRO A 151 -9.29 33.54 2.34
C PRO A 151 -8.59 32.72 1.23
N ARG A 152 -7.68 33.34 0.48
CA ARG A 152 -6.88 32.65 -0.54
C ARG A 152 -5.97 31.58 0.06
N ASP A 153 -5.45 31.80 1.27
CA ASP A 153 -4.66 30.79 1.97
C ASP A 153 -5.53 29.61 2.40
N LEU A 154 -6.80 29.85 2.76
CA LEU A 154 -7.76 28.79 3.03
C LEU A 154 -8.06 27.96 1.79
N ASP A 155 -8.22 28.60 0.63
CA ASP A 155 -8.40 27.91 -0.66
C ASP A 155 -7.20 27.03 -1.01
N LEU A 156 -5.98 27.55 -0.83
CA LEU A 156 -4.76 26.79 -1.07
C LEU A 156 -4.59 25.63 -0.07
N LEU A 157 -4.91 25.86 1.22
CA LEU A 157 -4.87 24.80 2.24
C LEU A 157 -5.83 23.66 1.91
N GLN A 158 -7.01 23.95 1.36
CA GLN A 158 -7.94 22.92 0.89
C GLN A 158 -7.33 22.06 -0.22
N VAL A 159 -6.57 22.65 -1.14
CA VAL A 159 -5.86 21.89 -2.18
C VAL A 159 -4.80 20.99 -1.55
N PHE A 160 -3.98 21.49 -0.63
CA PHE A 160 -3.02 20.65 0.09
C PHE A 160 -3.72 19.53 0.88
N SER A 161 -4.85 19.82 1.49
CA SER A 161 -5.64 18.85 2.24
C SER A 161 -6.15 17.71 1.35
N LEU A 162 -6.57 18.02 0.13
CA LEU A 162 -6.92 17.02 -0.89
C LEU A 162 -5.71 16.14 -1.26
N VAL A 163 -4.54 16.76 -1.49
CA VAL A 163 -3.31 16.03 -1.81
C VAL A 163 -2.94 15.10 -0.65
N VAL A 164 -2.96 15.58 0.59
CA VAL A 164 -2.70 14.76 1.79
C VAL A 164 -3.65 13.56 1.84
N GLY A 165 -4.95 13.76 1.64
CA GLY A 165 -5.93 12.68 1.61
C GLY A 165 -5.64 11.63 0.54
N GLN A 166 -5.37 12.07 -0.69
CA GLN A 166 -5.00 11.18 -1.80
C GLN A 166 -3.71 10.42 -1.52
N SER A 167 -2.69 11.10 -1.00
CA SER A 167 -1.41 10.47 -0.66
C SER A 167 -1.56 9.40 0.41
N ILE A 168 -2.38 9.64 1.45
CA ILE A 168 -2.70 8.63 2.47
C ILE A 168 -3.38 7.41 1.81
N GLN A 169 -4.37 7.64 0.96
CA GLN A 169 -5.09 6.57 0.27
C GLN A 169 -4.15 5.72 -0.60
N VAL A 170 -3.28 6.36 -1.39
CA VAL A 170 -2.28 5.67 -2.23
C VAL A 170 -1.32 4.85 -1.36
N PHE A 171 -0.81 5.42 -0.27
CA PHE A 171 0.09 4.74 0.63
C PHE A 171 -0.55 3.47 1.24
N GLN A 172 -1.80 3.58 1.72
CA GLN A 172 -2.55 2.44 2.26
C GLN A 172 -2.75 1.34 1.21
N LEU A 173 -3.13 1.69 -0.02
CA LEU A 173 -3.30 0.73 -1.11
C LEU A 173 -1.99 0.03 -1.49
N GLN A 174 -0.87 0.76 -1.53
CA GLN A 174 0.46 0.19 -1.79
C GLN A 174 0.85 -0.81 -0.71
N ARG A 175 0.69 -0.45 0.58
CA ARG A 175 0.98 -1.35 1.70
C ARG A 175 0.12 -2.61 1.68
N LEU A 176 -1.17 -2.48 1.35
CA LEU A 176 -2.08 -3.61 1.19
C LEU A 176 -1.61 -4.53 0.05
N ALA A 177 -1.25 -3.96 -1.10
CA ALA A 177 -0.77 -4.72 -2.25
C ALA A 177 0.54 -5.46 -1.94
N GLU A 178 1.51 -4.79 -1.32
CA GLU A 178 2.77 -5.40 -0.88
C GLU A 178 2.55 -6.57 0.09
N SER A 179 1.69 -6.39 1.09
CA SER A 179 1.34 -7.45 2.03
C SER A 179 0.75 -8.67 1.32
N ARG A 180 -0.17 -8.46 0.36
CA ARG A 180 -0.75 -9.54 -0.43
C ARG A 180 0.28 -10.26 -1.31
N LEU A 181 1.19 -9.52 -1.94
CA LEU A 181 2.27 -10.11 -2.74
C LEU A 181 3.21 -10.97 -1.89
N LEU A 182 3.57 -10.51 -0.68
CA LEU A 182 4.39 -11.28 0.26
C LEU A 182 3.67 -12.56 0.71
N GLN A 183 2.37 -12.49 1.01
CA GLN A 183 1.55 -13.67 1.34
C GLN A 183 1.55 -14.69 0.18
N MET A 184 1.34 -14.23 -1.05
CA MET A 184 1.35 -15.11 -2.23
C MET A 184 2.73 -15.75 -2.48
N ALA A 185 3.81 -14.98 -2.32
CA ALA A 185 5.17 -15.49 -2.47
C ALA A 185 5.48 -16.58 -1.43
N GLU A 186 5.02 -16.43 -0.20
CA GLU A 186 5.20 -17.45 0.85
C GLU A 186 4.38 -18.72 0.54
N LEU A 187 3.14 -18.60 0.05
CA LEU A 187 2.35 -19.76 -0.38
C LEU A 187 3.02 -20.53 -1.52
N LEU A 188 3.60 -19.84 -2.50
CA LEU A 188 4.36 -20.46 -3.59
C LEU A 188 5.60 -21.19 -3.03
N ARG A 189 6.35 -20.56 -2.12
CA ARG A 189 7.48 -21.21 -1.44
C ARG A 189 7.07 -22.43 -0.63
N GLN A 190 5.94 -22.39 0.06
CA GLN A 190 5.41 -23.55 0.78
C GLN A 190 5.01 -24.67 -0.17
N ARG A 191 4.38 -24.35 -1.31
CA ARG A 191 4.06 -25.31 -2.37
C ARG A 191 5.33 -25.90 -3.00
N ASP A 192 6.37 -25.12 -3.19
CA ASP A 192 7.67 -25.59 -3.68
C ASP A 192 8.42 -26.41 -2.64
N LYS A 193 8.36 -26.08 -1.35
CA LYS A 193 8.87 -26.90 -0.24
C LYS A 193 8.09 -28.21 -0.08
N ALA A 194 6.76 -28.17 -0.28
CA ALA A 194 5.91 -29.36 -0.30
C ALA A 194 6.20 -30.25 -1.53
N ARG A 195 6.50 -29.66 -2.69
CA ARG A 195 7.08 -30.36 -3.85
C ARG A 195 8.53 -30.80 -3.60
N GLY A 196 9.27 -30.09 -2.75
CA GLY A 196 10.69 -30.25 -2.43
C GLY A 196 11.04 -31.35 -1.44
N ARG A 197 10.06 -32.12 -0.91
CA ARG A 197 10.33 -33.42 -0.26
C ARG A 197 10.62 -34.56 -1.24
N GLY A 198 10.89 -34.26 -2.51
CA GLY A 198 11.25 -35.28 -3.49
C GLY A 198 11.81 -34.76 -4.80
N VAL A 199 12.82 -33.87 -4.78
CA VAL A 199 13.61 -33.58 -6.00
C VAL A 199 15.09 -33.55 -5.66
N HIS A 200 15.72 -34.73 -5.69
CA HIS A 200 17.15 -34.82 -6.02
C HIS A 200 17.38 -34.35 -7.46
N PRO A 201 18.56 -33.80 -7.79
CA PRO A 201 18.88 -33.38 -9.15
C PRO A 201 18.79 -34.59 -10.09
N ILE A 202 17.76 -34.62 -10.92
CA ILE A 202 17.52 -35.67 -11.90
C ILE A 202 18.32 -35.30 -13.16
N SER A 203 19.55 -35.82 -13.24
CA SER A 203 19.78 -36.76 -14.34
C SER A 203 18.95 -37.98 -13.94
N PRO A 204 17.82 -38.26 -14.61
CA PRO A 204 16.98 -39.36 -14.19
C PRO A 204 17.76 -40.65 -14.35
N ASP A 205 17.91 -41.40 -13.26
CA ASP A 205 18.23 -42.81 -13.33
C ASP A 205 17.27 -43.45 -14.36
N PRO A 206 17.77 -43.93 -15.51
CA PRO A 206 16.96 -44.44 -16.61
C PRO A 206 15.96 -45.52 -16.16
N LEU A 207 16.32 -46.30 -15.14
CA LEU A 207 15.47 -47.35 -14.58
C LEU A 207 14.23 -46.79 -13.86
N ARG A 208 14.36 -45.64 -13.19
CA ARG A 208 13.24 -45.00 -12.47
C ARG A 208 12.24 -44.34 -13.43
N LEU A 209 12.73 -43.67 -14.48
CA LEU A 209 11.84 -43.17 -15.53
C LEU A 209 11.11 -44.30 -16.23
N THR A 210 11.84 -45.39 -16.55
CA THR A 210 11.24 -46.57 -17.20
C THR A 210 10.09 -47.14 -16.37
N LYS A 211 10.28 -47.29 -15.05
CA LYS A 211 9.21 -47.75 -14.14
C LYS A 211 8.02 -46.79 -14.10
N MET A 212 8.26 -45.48 -14.13
CA MET A 212 7.19 -44.48 -14.08
C MET A 212 6.36 -44.47 -15.36
N VAL A 213 7.02 -44.49 -16.52
CA VAL A 213 6.37 -44.56 -17.84
C VAL A 213 5.55 -45.84 -17.96
N ALA A 214 6.13 -47.00 -17.62
CA ALA A 214 5.42 -48.28 -17.68
C ALA A 214 4.17 -48.30 -16.78
N LYS A 215 4.26 -47.73 -15.57
CA LYS A 215 3.14 -47.70 -14.62
C LYS A 215 2.01 -46.78 -15.08
N ASN A 216 2.32 -45.60 -15.60
CA ASN A 216 1.31 -44.68 -16.13
C ASN A 216 0.65 -45.25 -17.39
N PHE A 217 1.45 -45.82 -18.30
CA PHE A 217 0.96 -46.43 -19.53
C PHE A 217 -0.01 -47.59 -19.25
N TYR A 218 0.33 -48.48 -18.31
CA TYR A 218 -0.57 -49.54 -17.87
C TYR A 218 -1.88 -48.97 -17.28
N ARG A 219 -1.79 -47.93 -16.45
CA ARG A 219 -2.96 -47.34 -15.81
C ARG A 219 -3.91 -46.72 -16.82
N GLU A 220 -3.39 -45.99 -17.81
CA GLU A 220 -4.20 -45.37 -18.86
C GLU A 220 -4.91 -46.42 -19.72
N LEU A 221 -4.20 -47.46 -20.18
CA LEU A 221 -4.82 -48.53 -20.97
C LEU A 221 -5.84 -49.32 -20.16
N SER A 222 -5.55 -49.61 -18.90
CA SER A 222 -6.53 -50.25 -18.02
C SER A 222 -7.76 -49.38 -17.78
N THR A 223 -7.59 -48.06 -17.67
CA THR A 223 -8.71 -47.10 -17.52
C THR A 223 -9.54 -47.00 -18.80
N ALA A 224 -8.90 -47.14 -19.96
CA ALA A 224 -9.56 -47.18 -21.27
C ALA A 224 -10.22 -48.53 -21.58
N GLY A 225 -10.21 -49.49 -20.63
CA GLY A 225 -10.92 -50.76 -20.74
C GLY A 225 -10.16 -51.87 -21.47
N PHE A 226 -8.87 -51.69 -21.76
CA PHE A 226 -8.07 -52.74 -22.39
C PHE A 226 -7.81 -53.90 -21.42
N GLY A 227 -7.99 -55.13 -21.90
CA GLY A 227 -7.67 -56.34 -21.15
C GLY A 227 -6.15 -56.59 -21.09
N GLN A 228 -5.71 -57.49 -20.20
CA GLN A 228 -4.27 -57.77 -20.01
C GLN A 228 -3.55 -58.18 -21.31
N ASN A 229 -4.20 -58.97 -22.16
CA ASN A 229 -3.63 -59.41 -23.44
C ASN A 229 -3.48 -58.25 -24.45
N ASP A 230 -4.46 -57.33 -24.49
CA ASP A 230 -4.43 -56.17 -25.38
C ASP A 230 -3.37 -55.16 -24.93
N ILE A 231 -3.20 -54.98 -23.62
CA ILE A 231 -2.16 -54.11 -23.06
C ILE A 231 -0.77 -54.59 -23.46
N ILE A 232 -0.52 -55.90 -23.42
CA ILE A 232 0.77 -56.49 -23.83
C ILE A 232 1.00 -56.31 -25.34
N ALA A 233 -0.04 -56.51 -26.15
CA ALA A 233 0.04 -56.33 -27.60
C ALA A 233 0.37 -54.86 -27.96
N VAL A 234 -0.34 -53.90 -27.36
CA VAL A 234 -0.10 -52.47 -27.56
C VAL A 234 1.30 -52.05 -27.09
N ALA A 235 1.75 -52.54 -25.93
CA ALA A 235 3.10 -52.25 -25.45
C ALA A 235 4.19 -52.78 -26.40
N SER A 236 3.98 -53.97 -26.96
CA SER A 236 4.91 -54.58 -27.93
C SER A 236 4.97 -53.78 -29.24
N GLU A 237 3.83 -53.29 -29.71
CA GLU A 237 3.75 -52.45 -30.92
C GLU A 237 4.45 -51.10 -30.72
N VAL A 238 4.24 -50.46 -29.58
CA VAL A 238 4.92 -49.21 -29.22
C VAL A 238 6.44 -49.39 -29.15
N LEU A 239 6.90 -50.51 -28.58
CA LEU A 239 8.33 -50.85 -28.54
C LEU A 239 8.91 -51.04 -29.96
N SER A 240 8.17 -51.69 -30.85
CA SER A 240 8.55 -51.87 -32.25
C SER A 240 8.71 -50.51 -32.96
N LEU A 241 7.71 -49.63 -32.84
CA LEU A 241 7.73 -48.28 -33.43
C LEU A 241 8.87 -47.40 -32.90
N LEU A 242 9.18 -47.52 -31.60
CA LEU A 242 10.32 -46.84 -30.99
C LEU A 242 11.65 -47.34 -31.57
N ASN A 243 11.82 -48.66 -31.69
CA ASN A 243 13.01 -49.26 -32.26
C ASN A 243 13.21 -48.84 -33.73
N ASP A 244 12.14 -48.80 -34.51
CA ASP A 244 12.14 -48.31 -35.89
C ASP A 244 12.57 -46.84 -35.99
N ASN A 245 12.10 -45.98 -35.08
CA ASN A 245 12.49 -44.57 -35.08
C ASN A 245 13.95 -44.38 -34.66
N ILE A 246 14.43 -45.12 -33.66
CA ILE A 246 15.82 -45.06 -33.21
C ILE A 246 16.76 -45.52 -34.34
N THR A 247 16.45 -46.62 -35.01
CA THR A 247 17.26 -47.13 -36.14
C THR A 247 17.24 -46.18 -37.34
N LYS A 248 16.07 -45.61 -37.70
CA LYS A 248 15.97 -44.57 -38.73
C LYS A 248 16.80 -43.33 -38.38
N HIS A 249 16.74 -42.86 -37.14
CA HIS A 249 17.50 -41.69 -36.72
C HIS A 249 19.01 -41.93 -36.76
N ARG A 250 19.47 -43.12 -36.30
CA ARG A 250 20.87 -43.54 -36.42
C ARG A 250 21.35 -43.59 -37.87
N SER A 251 20.54 -44.16 -38.77
CA SER A 251 20.88 -44.22 -40.20
C SER A 251 20.96 -42.85 -40.87
N ARG A 252 20.16 -41.86 -40.42
CA ARG A 252 20.26 -40.47 -40.88
C ARG A 252 21.55 -39.82 -40.41
N MET A 253 21.89 -40.00 -39.14
CA MET A 253 23.12 -39.47 -38.55
C MET A 253 24.38 -40.03 -39.23
N GLU A 254 24.37 -41.32 -39.59
CA GLU A 254 25.49 -41.96 -40.31
C GLU A 254 25.64 -41.40 -41.73
N ARG A 255 24.54 -41.25 -42.48
CA ARG A 255 24.55 -40.65 -43.83
C ARG A 255 24.98 -39.18 -43.84
N GLU A 256 24.62 -38.43 -42.80
CA GLU A 256 25.00 -37.04 -42.62
C GLU A 256 26.50 -36.92 -42.27
N ARG A 257 27.03 -37.86 -41.49
CA ARG A 257 28.45 -37.94 -41.16
C ARG A 257 29.32 -38.35 -42.36
N ASP A 258 28.80 -39.18 -43.26
CA ASP A 258 29.51 -39.59 -44.48
C ASP A 258 29.49 -38.50 -45.57
N ARG A 259 28.44 -37.67 -45.63
CA ARG A 259 28.37 -36.47 -46.51
C ARG A 259 29.31 -35.34 -46.10
N VAL A 260 29.69 -35.27 -44.83
CA VAL A 260 30.63 -34.25 -44.31
C VAL A 260 32.09 -34.69 -44.47
N ARG A 261 32.34 -35.96 -44.84
CA ARG A 261 33.69 -36.53 -45.00
C ARG A 261 34.13 -36.80 -46.44
N GLY A 262 33.24 -36.68 -47.43
CA GLY A 262 33.55 -36.80 -48.86
C GLY A 262 33.50 -35.45 -49.56
#